data_AF-A0AA42BQZ7-F1
#
_entry.id   AF-A0AA42BQZ7-F1
#
_cell.length_a   1.000
_cell.length_b   1.000
_cell.length_c   1.000
_cell.angle_alpha   90.00
_cell.angle_beta   90.00
_cell.angle_gamma   90.00
#
_symmetry.space_group_name_H-M   'P 1'
#
loop_
_entity.id
_entity.type
_entity.pdbx_description
1 polymer ?
#
loop_
_entity_poly.entity_id
_entity_poly.type
_entity_poly.pdbx_seq_one_letter_code
_entity_poly.pdbx_strand_id
1 'polypeptide(L)'
;MSKSRFLGLFAGYGLADFYFHSIKAYAMGVQLETAGERIGAVCSGLVLLFGFLVVFKYFFSASFFHGFIVASGLFLSFDIVVFHWFFHLHRITNGPEADWLEPIFVVFGIALLVYGIWRERNFKSSAHVSA
;
A
#
# COMPACT_ATOMS: atom_id res chain seq x y z
N MET A 1 -4.38 -24.62 -10.57
CA MET A 1 -4.47 -23.16 -10.77
C MET A 1 -4.58 -22.88 -12.27
N SER A 2 -5.53 -22.07 -12.75
CA SER A 2 -5.75 -21.92 -14.21
C SER A 2 -4.58 -21.19 -14.91
N LYS A 3 -4.37 -21.46 -16.20
CA LYS A 3 -3.33 -20.80 -17.02
C LYS A 3 -3.45 -19.26 -16.99
N SER A 4 -4.69 -18.73 -16.96
CA SER A 4 -4.97 -17.29 -16.84
C SER A 4 -4.52 -16.68 -15.51
N ARG A 5 -4.61 -17.43 -14.40
CA ARG A 5 -4.14 -16.99 -13.08
C ARG A 5 -2.63 -16.92 -13.00
N PHE A 6 -1.95 -17.89 -13.62
CA PHE A 6 -0.50 -17.86 -13.76
C PHE A 6 -0.09 -16.64 -14.59
N LEU A 7 -0.72 -16.44 -15.76
CA LEU A 7 -0.43 -15.28 -16.61
C LEU A 7 -0.60 -13.94 -15.86
N GLY A 8 -1.67 -13.80 -15.08
CA GLY A 8 -1.91 -12.61 -14.25
C GLY A 8 -0.86 -12.41 -13.15
N LEU A 9 -0.41 -13.48 -12.49
CA LEU A 9 0.67 -13.41 -11.49
C LEU A 9 1.97 -12.94 -12.12
N PHE A 10 2.38 -13.54 -13.25
CA PHE A 10 3.62 -13.19 -13.94
C PHE A 10 3.55 -11.82 -14.61
N ALA A 11 2.39 -11.44 -15.14
CA ALA A 11 2.17 -10.09 -15.67
C ALA A 11 2.20 -9.04 -14.55
N GLY A 12 1.55 -9.30 -13.41
CA GLY A 12 1.56 -8.40 -12.26
C GLY A 12 2.94 -8.28 -11.62
N TYR A 13 3.64 -9.41 -11.43
CA TYR A 13 5.02 -9.44 -10.95
C TYR A 13 5.96 -8.74 -11.93
N GLY A 14 5.87 -9.05 -13.23
CA GLY A 14 6.69 -8.43 -14.26
C GLY A 14 6.40 -6.94 -14.42
N LEU A 15 5.15 -6.51 -14.27
CA LEU A 15 4.79 -5.09 -14.28
C LEU A 15 5.34 -4.38 -13.04
N ALA A 16 5.21 -4.97 -11.85
CA ALA A 16 5.78 -4.43 -10.61
C ALA A 16 7.30 -4.35 -10.71
N ASP A 17 7.96 -5.45 -11.09
CA ASP A 17 9.41 -5.55 -11.28
C ASP A 17 9.90 -4.54 -12.33
N PHE A 18 9.20 -4.43 -13.45
CA PHE A 18 9.47 -3.40 -14.44
C PHE A 18 9.32 -2.01 -13.85
N TYR A 19 8.26 -1.66 -13.13
CA TYR A 19 8.13 -0.36 -12.48
C TYR A 19 9.24 -0.10 -11.44
N PHE A 20 9.65 -1.11 -10.67
CA PHE A 20 10.70 -0.98 -9.65
C PHE A 20 12.11 -0.87 -10.23
N HIS A 21 12.40 -1.50 -11.38
CA HIS A 21 13.75 -1.56 -11.96
C HIS A 21 13.95 -0.70 -13.21
N SER A 22 12.89 -0.41 -13.99
CA SER A 22 12.97 0.46 -15.17
C SER A 22 12.90 1.94 -14.81
N ILE A 23 12.31 2.28 -13.66
CA ILE A 23 12.59 3.54 -13.00
C ILE A 23 13.97 3.35 -12.37
N LYS A 24 15.03 3.83 -13.04
CA LYS A 24 16.22 4.26 -12.28
C LYS A 24 15.65 5.17 -11.20
N ALA A 25 15.59 4.71 -9.96
CA ALA A 25 15.05 5.48 -8.85
C ALA A 25 16.02 6.63 -8.52
N TYR A 26 16.16 7.56 -9.46
CA TYR A 26 16.40 8.94 -9.16
C TYR A 26 15.11 9.41 -8.46
N ALA A 27 15.04 9.26 -7.14
CA ALA A 27 14.51 10.36 -6.35
C ALA A 27 15.26 11.56 -6.89
N MET A 28 14.56 12.47 -7.58
CA MET A 28 15.04 13.29 -8.70
C MET A 28 16.13 14.33 -8.32
N GLY A 29 17.07 14.00 -7.43
CA GLY A 29 18.00 14.91 -6.76
C GLY A 29 17.32 15.98 -5.91
N VAL A 30 16.00 16.15 -6.03
CA VAL A 30 15.23 17.20 -5.37
C VAL A 30 15.15 16.88 -3.89
N GLN A 31 16.04 17.51 -3.13
CA GLN A 31 15.89 17.62 -1.70
C GLN A 31 14.68 18.53 -1.43
N LEU A 32 13.72 18.02 -0.67
CA LEU A 32 12.58 18.78 -0.21
C LEU A 32 12.99 19.53 1.05
N GLU A 33 13.35 20.80 0.89
CA GLU A 33 13.95 21.62 1.95
C GLU A 33 12.90 22.05 2.97
N THR A 34 11.69 22.34 2.50
CA THR A 34 10.61 22.84 3.36
C THR A 34 9.71 21.71 3.86
N ALA A 35 9.12 21.90 5.05
CA ALA A 35 8.12 20.97 5.58
C ALA A 35 6.89 20.86 4.65
N GLY A 36 6.51 21.97 4.00
CA GLY A 36 5.39 22.00 3.05
C GLY A 36 5.62 21.10 1.84
N GLU A 37 6.83 21.11 1.28
CA GLU A 37 7.21 20.22 0.16
C GLU A 37 7.18 18.74 0.57
N ARG A 38 7.71 18.40 1.76
CA ARG A 38 7.71 17.03 2.28
C ARG A 38 6.30 16.51 2.53
N ILE A 39 5.45 17.32 3.17
CA ILE A 39 4.04 17.01 3.36
C ILE A 39 3.32 16.89 2.01
N GLY A 40 3.61 17.79 1.07
CA GLY A 40 3.06 17.75 -0.29
C GLY A 40 3.39 16.43 -1.01
N ALA A 41 4.63 15.97 -0.89
CA ALA A 41 5.05 14.68 -1.44
C ALA A 41 4.28 13.51 -0.81
N VAL A 42 4.14 13.49 0.52
CA VAL A 42 3.34 12.46 1.22
C VAL A 42 1.88 12.50 0.76
N CYS A 43 1.27 13.68 0.69
CA CYS A 43 -0.10 13.87 0.20
C CYS A 43 -0.28 13.37 -1.24
N SER A 44 0.71 13.57 -2.12
CA SER A 44 0.66 13.06 -3.49
C SER A 44 0.63 11.52 -3.52
N GLY A 45 1.42 10.87 -2.66
CA GLY A 45 1.39 9.41 -2.49
C GLY A 45 0.03 8.92 -1.99
N LEU A 46 -0.60 9.63 -1.05
CA LEU A 46 -1.95 9.32 -0.58
C LEU A 46 -2.98 9.44 -1.71
N VAL A 47 -2.93 10.51 -2.51
CA VAL A 47 -3.84 10.69 -3.66
C VAL A 47 -3.71 9.52 -4.64
N LEU A 48 -2.49 9.08 -4.94
CA LEU A 48 -2.25 7.91 -5.79
C LEU A 48 -2.80 6.63 -5.17
N LEU A 49 -2.56 6.40 -3.87
CA LEU A 49 -3.10 5.24 -3.16
C LEU A 49 -4.64 5.22 -3.21
N PHE A 50 -5.30 6.35 -2.94
CA PHE A 50 -6.75 6.46 -3.05
C PHE A 50 -7.24 6.26 -4.48
N GLY A 51 -6.52 6.79 -5.47
CA GLY A 51 -6.79 6.54 -6.89
C GLY A 51 -6.76 5.05 -7.22
N PHE A 52 -5.72 4.32 -6.79
CA PHE A 52 -5.62 2.88 -6.97
C PHE A 52 -6.70 2.11 -6.21
N LEU A 53 -7.07 2.53 -5.00
CA LEU A 53 -8.18 1.93 -4.26
C LEU A 53 -9.49 2.03 -5.04
N VAL A 54 -9.77 3.20 -5.62
CA VAL A 54 -10.96 3.41 -6.45
C VAL A 54 -10.89 2.52 -7.70
N VAL A 55 -9.79 2.56 -8.45
CA VAL A 55 -9.63 1.74 -9.66
C VAL A 55 -9.78 0.24 -9.33
N PHE A 56 -9.09 -0.25 -8.30
CA PHE A 56 -9.13 -1.68 -7.98
C PHE A 56 -10.47 -2.14 -7.43
N LYS A 57 -11.21 -1.26 -6.76
CA LYS A 57 -12.59 -1.54 -6.35
C LYS A 57 -13.52 -1.77 -7.54
N TYR A 58 -13.36 -1.01 -8.62
CA TYR A 58 -14.27 -1.05 -9.78
C TYR A 58 -13.84 -2.03 -10.87
N PHE A 59 -12.54 -2.26 -11.06
CA PHE A 59 -12.02 -3.03 -12.18
C PHE A 59 -11.58 -4.45 -11.82
N PHE A 60 -11.42 -4.78 -10.53
CA PHE A 60 -10.90 -6.08 -10.09
C PHE A 60 -11.89 -6.83 -9.19
N SER A 61 -11.62 -8.12 -8.96
CA SER A 61 -12.47 -8.96 -8.11
C SER A 61 -12.45 -8.49 -6.64
N ALA A 62 -13.54 -8.74 -5.91
CA ALA A 62 -13.64 -8.39 -4.50
C ALA A 62 -12.50 -8.97 -3.65
N SER A 63 -12.10 -10.22 -3.92
CA SER A 63 -10.98 -10.86 -3.21
C SER A 63 -9.63 -10.20 -3.53
N PHE A 64 -9.40 -9.77 -4.78
CA PHE A 64 -8.23 -8.97 -5.13
C PHE A 64 -8.23 -7.63 -4.40
N PHE A 65 -9.36 -6.92 -4.40
CA PHE A 65 -9.50 -5.63 -3.72
C PHE A 65 -9.25 -5.75 -2.22
N HIS A 66 -9.82 -6.75 -1.55
CA HIS A 66 -9.54 -7.00 -0.13
C HIS A 66 -8.07 -7.35 0.11
N GLY A 67 -7.46 -8.16 -0.76
CA GLY A 67 -6.03 -8.46 -0.69
C GLY A 67 -5.16 -7.20 -0.81
N PHE A 68 -5.50 -6.30 -1.73
CA PHE A 68 -4.82 -5.02 -1.90
C PHE A 68 -4.95 -4.11 -0.68
N ILE A 69 -6.15 -4.05 -0.08
CA ILE A 69 -6.39 -3.33 1.18
C ILE A 69 -5.51 -3.88 2.31
N VAL A 70 -5.46 -5.20 2.47
CA VAL A 70 -4.64 -5.84 3.51
C VAL A 70 -3.15 -5.57 3.29
N ALA A 71 -2.68 -5.69 2.04
CA ALA A 71 -1.28 -5.41 1.69
C ALA A 71 -0.92 -3.93 1.96
N SER A 72 -1.78 -2.99 1.57
CA SER A 72 -1.60 -1.56 1.85
C SER A 72 -1.58 -1.28 3.35
N GLY A 73 -2.46 -1.92 4.12
CA GLY A 73 -2.51 -1.81 5.57
C GLY A 73 -1.25 -2.35 6.25
N LEU A 74 -0.73 -3.48 5.77
CA LEU A 74 0.52 -4.07 6.26
C LEU A 74 1.71 -3.16 5.96
N PHE A 75 1.78 -2.59 4.75
CA PHE A 75 2.82 -1.63 4.38
C PHE A 75 2.76 -0.37 5.25
N LEU A 76 1.59 0.23 5.46
CA LEU A 76 1.49 1.43 6.31
C LEU A 76 1.71 1.19 7.81
N SER A 77 1.65 -0.06 8.27
CA SER A 77 1.78 -0.40 9.70
C SER A 77 3.07 -1.14 10.03
N PHE A 78 3.22 -2.37 9.54
CA PHE A 78 4.37 -3.21 9.83
C PHE A 78 5.67 -2.58 9.34
N ASP A 79 5.68 -2.01 8.13
CA ASP A 79 6.88 -1.39 7.55
C ASP A 79 7.38 -0.25 8.43
N ILE A 80 6.47 0.65 8.84
CA ILE A 80 6.79 1.76 9.71
C ILE A 80 7.28 1.27 11.09
N VAL A 81 6.53 0.39 11.75
CA VAL A 81 6.93 -0.07 13.09
C VAL A 81 8.27 -0.79 13.05
N VAL A 82 8.48 -1.68 12.08
CA VAL A 82 9.66 -2.53 12.05
C VAL A 82 10.85 -1.81 11.42
N PHE A 83 10.70 -1.27 10.22
CA PHE A 83 11.82 -0.69 9.49
C PHE A 83 12.07 0.77 9.81
N HIS A 84 11.05 1.57 10.13
CA HIS A 84 11.26 2.98 10.50
C HIS A 84 11.61 3.14 11.97
N TRP A 85 10.92 2.43 12.88
CA TRP A 85 11.08 2.66 14.31
C TRP A 85 12.03 1.69 14.99
N PHE A 86 11.98 0.39 14.67
CA PHE A 86 12.91 -0.57 15.28
C PHE A 86 14.29 -0.50 14.63
N PHE A 87 14.34 -0.71 13.31
CA PHE A 87 15.60 -0.77 12.58
C PHE A 87 16.13 0.59 12.11
N HIS A 88 15.32 1.66 12.20
CA HIS A 88 15.71 3.01 11.79
C HIS A 88 16.30 3.08 10.37
N LEU A 89 15.84 2.23 9.46
CA LEU A 89 16.41 2.12 8.10
C LEU A 89 16.09 3.35 7.26
N HIS A 90 14.88 3.89 7.40
CA HIS A 90 14.46 5.12 6.76
C HIS A 90 13.28 5.73 7.52
N ARG A 91 13.03 7.03 7.33
CA ARG A 91 11.84 7.73 7.80
C ARG A 91 10.94 8.02 6.61
N ILE A 92 9.64 8.21 6.85
CA ILE A 92 8.71 8.55 5.77
C ILE A 92 8.97 9.95 5.21
N THR A 93 9.49 10.85 6.05
CA THR A 93 10.01 12.16 5.68
C THR A 93 11.26 12.45 6.52
N ASN A 94 12.15 13.31 6.03
CA ASN A 94 13.39 13.65 6.73
C ASN A 94 13.21 14.76 7.79
N GLY A 95 11.97 15.20 8.05
CA GLY A 95 11.67 16.30 8.96
C GLY A 95 10.95 15.85 10.24
N PRO A 96 10.76 16.78 11.20
CA PRO A 96 10.06 16.49 12.46
C PRO A 96 8.61 16.07 12.26
N GLU A 97 8.03 16.35 11.08
CA GLU A 97 6.68 15.89 10.77
C GLU A 97 6.52 14.37 10.71
N ALA A 98 7.61 13.62 10.50
CA ALA A 98 7.61 12.17 10.56
C ALA A 98 7.13 11.64 11.93
N ASP A 99 7.41 12.36 13.02
CA ASP A 99 7.11 11.92 14.39
C ASP A 99 5.60 11.86 14.68
N TRP A 100 4.79 12.63 13.94
CA TRP A 100 3.33 12.55 14.04
C TRP A 100 2.68 11.87 12.82
N LEU A 101 3.28 11.95 11.62
CA LEU A 101 2.78 11.25 10.44
C LEU A 101 2.86 9.73 10.57
N GLU A 102 3.99 9.21 11.04
CA GLU A 102 4.21 7.77 11.13
C GLU A 102 3.22 7.07 12.07
N PRO A 103 2.96 7.57 13.31
CA PRO A 103 1.94 6.97 14.16
C PRO A 103 0.54 6.99 13.55
N ILE A 104 0.17 8.07 12.85
CA ILE A 104 -1.12 8.17 12.16
C ILE A 104 -1.21 7.09 11.07
N PHE A 105 -0.17 6.92 10.27
CA PHE A 105 -0.14 5.88 9.24
C PHE A 105 -0.17 4.47 9.81
N VAL A 106 0.50 4.22 10.95
CA VAL A 106 0.41 2.93 11.63
C VAL A 106 -1.02 2.62 12.05
N VAL A 107 -1.71 3.57 12.70
CA VAL A 107 -3.11 3.37 13.13
C VAL A 107 -4.02 3.15 11.93
N PHE A 108 -3.86 3.96 10.88
CA PHE A 108 -4.65 3.82 9.66
C PHE A 108 -4.35 2.48 8.94
N GLY A 109 -3.08 2.07 8.89
CA GLY A 109 -2.65 0.80 8.31
C GLY A 109 -3.24 -0.39 9.03
N ILE A 110 -3.25 -0.37 10.38
CA ILE A 110 -3.92 -1.40 11.19
C ILE A 110 -5.43 -1.44 10.87
N ALA A 111 -6.08 -0.28 10.78
CA ALA A 111 -7.50 -0.21 10.44
C ALA A 111 -7.80 -0.83 9.07
N LEU A 112 -6.99 -0.53 8.05
CA LEU A 112 -7.10 -1.14 6.72
C LEU A 112 -6.87 -2.65 6.75
N LEU A 113 -5.84 -3.11 7.46
CA LEU A 113 -5.51 -4.52 7.59
C LEU A 113 -6.69 -5.29 8.23
N VAL A 114 -7.21 -4.78 9.35
CA VAL A 114 -8.37 -5.38 10.04
C VAL A 114 -9.59 -5.37 9.13
N TYR A 115 -9.87 -4.25 8.48
CA TYR A 115 -11.02 -4.12 7.57
C TYR A 115 -10.94 -5.10 6.41
N GLY A 116 -9.80 -5.19 5.73
CA GLY A 116 -9.60 -6.09 4.59
C GLY A 116 -9.76 -7.57 4.98
N ILE A 117 -9.17 -7.98 6.10
CA ILE A 117 -9.32 -9.36 6.63
C ILE A 117 -10.78 -9.64 6.98
N TRP A 118 -11.43 -8.72 7.70
CA TRP A 118 -12.82 -8.89 8.11
C TRP A 118 -13.76 -9.02 6.90
N ARG A 119 -13.61 -8.16 5.89
CA ARG A 119 -14.42 -8.22 4.67
C ARG A 119 -14.20 -9.51 3.88
N GLU A 120 -12.96 -9.96 3.75
CA GLU A 120 -12.66 -11.21 3.04
C GLU A 120 -13.27 -12.43 3.74
N ARG A 121 -13.22 -12.48 5.09
CA ARG A 121 -13.83 -13.57 5.86
C ARG A 121 -15.35 -13.62 5.69
N ASN A 122 -16.03 -12.48 5.73
CA ASN A 122 -17.47 -12.42 5.53
C ASN A 122 -17.87 -12.76 4.08
N PHE A 123 -17.07 -12.32 3.10
CA PHE A 123 -17.30 -12.65 1.69
C PHE A 123 -17.25 -14.17 1.43
N LYS A 124 -16.26 -14.87 1.98
CA LYS A 124 -16.15 -16.33 1.87
C LYS A 124 -17.29 -17.07 2.57
N SER A 125 -17.73 -16.57 3.72
CA SER A 125 -18.86 -17.14 4.46
C SER A 125 -20.15 -17.12 3.62
N SER A 126 -20.49 -15.97 3.00
CA SER A 126 -21.67 -15.84 2.15
C SER A 126 -21.60 -16.69 0.88
N ALA A 127 -20.42 -16.84 0.27
CA ALA A 127 -20.22 -17.67 -0.92
C ALA A 127 -20.38 -19.17 -0.63
N HIS A 128 -20.05 -19.64 0.58
CA HIS A 128 -20.19 -21.04 0.96
C HIS A 128 -21.63 -21.42 1.36
N VAL A 129 -22.46 -20.46 1.78
CA VAL A 129 -23.89 -20.68 2.09
C VAL A 129 -24.75 -20.70 0.83
N SER A 130 -24.25 -20.20 -0.30
CA SER A 130 -24.98 -20.09 -1.57
C SER A 130 -24.56 -21.13 -2.63
N ALA A 131 -23.69 -22.07 -2.28
CA ALA A 131 -23.25 -23.20 -3.10
C ALA A 131 -23.83 -24.51 -2.55
#